data_AF-A0A9E5L4P1-F1
#
_entry.id   AF-A0A9E5L4P1-F1
#
_cell.length_a   1.000
_cell.length_b   1.000
_cell.length_c   1.000
_cell.angle_alpha   90.00
_cell.angle_beta   90.00
_cell.angle_gamma   90.00
#
_symmetry.space_group_name_H-M   'P 1'
#
loop_
_entity.id
_entity.type
_entity.pdbx_description
1 polymer ?
#
loop_
_entity_poly.entity_id
_entity_poly.type
_entity_poly.pdbx_seq_one_letter_code
_entity_poly.pdbx_strand_id
1 'polypeptide(L)' 'MINTGYVTELVKRTIRERKDDLDLTVREKILRKNKHHSSINRLYKIAQSVDPVFADRIKALIKKVSYFII' A
#
# COMPACT_ATOMS: atom_id res chain seq x y z
N MET A 1 18.90 12.50 -8.00
CA MET A 1 18.33 12.04 -6.71
C MET A 1 16.82 12.12 -6.82
N ILE A 2 16.09 11.00 -6.67
CA ILE A 2 14.62 11.05 -6.63
C ILE A 2 14.21 11.73 -5.32
N ASN A 3 13.49 12.85 -5.40
CA ASN A 3 12.98 13.54 -4.21
C ASN A 3 11.88 12.69 -3.56
N THR A 4 12.25 12.00 -2.48
CA THR A 4 11.38 11.09 -1.74
C THR A 4 10.16 11.78 -1.13
N GLY A 5 10.26 13.08 -0.81
CA GLY A 5 9.14 13.89 -0.35
C GLY A 5 8.08 14.08 -1.43
N TYR A 6 8.52 14.47 -2.64
CA TYR A 6 7.62 14.66 -3.79
C TYR A 6 6.89 13.37 -4.17
N VAL A 7 7.61 12.24 -4.23
CA VAL A 7 7.00 10.93 -4.50
C VAL A 7 5.97 10.56 -3.44
N THR A 8 6.24 10.86 -2.17
CA THR A 8 5.30 10.59 -1.07
C THR A 8 4.01 11.39 -1.27
N GLU A 9 4.09 12.67 -1.60
CA GLU A 9 2.90 13.50 -1.85
C GLU A 9 2.09 13.02 -3.06
N LEU A 10 2.76 12.57 -4.13
CA LEU A 10 2.07 11.94 -5.26
C LEU A 10 1.33 10.66 -4.83
N VAL A 11 1.96 9.81 -4.01
CA VAL A 11 1.31 8.61 -3.49
C VAL A 11 0.09 8.97 -2.64
N LYS A 12 0.20 9.97 -1.76
CA LYS A 12 -0.94 10.44 -0.95
C LYS A 12 -2.08 10.93 -1.84
N ARG A 13 -1.77 11.71 -2.88
CA ARG A 13 -2.76 12.20 -3.85
C ARG A 13 -3.46 11.04 -4.56
N THR A 14 -2.71 10.07 -5.06
CA THR A 14 -3.28 8.88 -5.70
C THR A 14 -4.18 8.10 -4.76
N ILE A 15 -3.80 7.92 -3.48
CA ILE A 15 -4.68 7.26 -2.50
C ILE A 15 -6.00 8.02 -2.36
N ARG A 16 -5.97 9.35 -2.24
CA ARG A 16 -7.19 10.16 -2.13
C ARG A 16 -8.11 10.04 -3.34
N GLU A 17 -7.53 10.08 -4.54
CA GLU A 17 -8.28 10.10 -5.80
C GLU A 17 -8.74 8.70 -6.27
N ARG A 18 -8.01 7.64 -5.90
CA ARG A 18 -8.13 6.30 -6.52
C ARG A 18 -8.28 5.16 -5.51
N LYS A 19 -8.58 5.44 -4.25
CA LYS A 19 -8.72 4.40 -3.20
C LYS A 19 -9.76 3.33 -3.50
N ASP A 20 -10.79 3.67 -4.27
CA ASP A 20 -11.90 2.76 -4.59
C ASP A 20 -11.67 1.98 -5.89
N ASP A 21 -10.74 2.43 -6.73
CA ASP A 21 -10.31 1.74 -7.96
C ASP A 21 -9.42 0.51 -7.65
N LEU A 22 -9.24 0.19 -6.37
CA LEU A 22 -8.31 -0.82 -5.91
C LEU A 22 -8.90 -2.23 -5.96
N ASP A 23 -8.63 -2.97 -7.03
CA ASP A 23 -8.90 -4.42 -7.04
C ASP A 23 -7.92 -5.16 -6.13
N LEU A 24 -8.41 -5.55 -4.94
CA LEU A 24 -7.65 -6.28 -3.94
C LEU A 24 -7.25 -7.68 -4.41
N THR A 25 -8.04 -8.33 -5.28
CA THR A 25 -7.79 -9.69 -5.77
C THR A 25 -6.61 -9.71 -6.73
N VAL A 26 -6.54 -8.73 -7.65
CA VAL A 26 -5.41 -8.59 -8.58
C VAL A 26 -4.13 -8.30 -7.81
N ARG A 27 -4.19 -7.39 -6.83
CA ARG A 27 -3.03 -7.08 -5.99
C ARG A 27 -2.56 -8.27 -5.16
N GLU A 28 -3.48 -9.06 -4.61
CA GLU A 28 -3.13 -10.27 -3.86
C GLU A 28 -2.29 -11.23 -4.73
N LYS A 29 -2.72 -11.46 -5.97
CA LYS A 29 -1.99 -12.32 -6.93
C LYS A 29 -0.60 -11.77 -7.26
N ILE A 30 -0.46 -10.46 -7.42
CA ILE A 30 0.84 -9.81 -7.70
C ILE A 30 1.78 -9.90 -6.49
N LEU A 31 1.25 -9.68 -5.28
CA LEU A 31 2.05 -9.71 -4.05
C LEU A 31 2.53 -11.12 -3.73
N ARG A 32 1.69 -12.16 -3.88
CA ARG A 32 2.11 -13.56 -3.71
C ARG A 32 3.25 -13.96 -4.65
N LYS A 33 3.37 -13.33 -5.82
CA LYS A 33 4.45 -13.57 -6.78
C LYS A 33 5.75 -12.86 -6.41
N ASN A 34 5.69 -11.80 -5.60
CA ASN A 34 6.85 -10.99 -5.22
C ASN A 34 7.31 -11.33 -3.80
N LYS A 35 8.53 -11.86 -3.65
CA LYS A 35 9.09 -12.25 -2.33
C LYS A 35 9.40 -11.08 -1.40
N HIS A 36 9.43 -9.85 -1.90
CA HIS A 36 9.81 -8.66 -1.12
C HIS A 36 8.61 -7.75 -0.87
N HIS A 37 8.15 -7.74 0.39
CA HIS A 37 6.94 -7.01 0.81
C HIS A 37 7.25 -5.60 1.39
N SER A 38 8.49 -5.13 1.29
CA SER A 38 8.91 -3.82 1.82
C SER A 38 8.13 -2.64 1.21
N SER A 39 7.85 -2.68 -0.09
CA SER A 39 7.09 -1.63 -0.79
C SER A 39 5.64 -1.53 -0.31
N ILE A 40 5.00 -2.67 -0.01
CA ILE A 40 3.62 -2.65 0.48
C ILE A 40 3.53 -2.23 1.95
N ASN A 41 4.54 -2.59 2.77
CA ASN A 41 4.64 -2.08 4.13
C ASN A 41 4.86 -0.56 4.15
N ARG A 42 5.67 -0.03 3.22
CA ARG A 42 5.84 1.41 3.03
C ARG A 42 4.53 2.09 2.59
N LEU A 43 3.80 1.47 1.68
CA LEU A 43 2.48 1.96 1.25
C LEU A 43 1.50 2.00 2.43
N TYR A 44 1.48 0.97 3.29
CA TYR A 44 0.66 0.95 4.49
C TYR A 44 0.99 2.13 5.42
N LYS A 45 2.27 2.38 5.70
CA LYS A 45 2.70 3.53 6.53
C LYS A 45 2.26 4.88 5.96
N ILE A 46 2.35 5.06 4.64
CA ILE A 46 1.88 6.28 3.98
C ILE A 46 0.34 6.38 4.08
N ALA A 47 -0.37 5.28 3.82
CA ALA A 47 -1.82 5.22 3.88
C ALA A 47 -2.37 5.59 5.26
N GLN A 48 -1.72 5.16 6.35
CA GLN A 48 -2.13 5.51 7.72
C GLN A 48 -2.23 7.03 7.94
N SER A 49 -1.42 7.82 7.24
CA SER A 49 -1.42 9.28 7.35
C SER A 49 -2.46 9.99 6.46
N VAL A 50 -3.17 9.27 5.60
CA VAL A 50 -4.06 9.84 4.58
C VAL A 50 -5.48 9.34 4.69
N ASP A 51 -5.65 8.02 4.78
CA ASP A 51 -6.95 7.37 4.79
C ASP A 51 -6.85 6.07 5.62
N PRO A 52 -7.35 6.09 6.88
CA PRO A 52 -7.29 4.93 7.77
C PRO A 52 -8.04 3.70 7.22
N VAL A 53 -9.14 3.90 6.51
CA VAL A 53 -9.94 2.81 5.94
C VAL A 53 -9.17 2.11 4.85
N PHE A 54 -8.54 2.89 3.96
CA PHE A 54 -7.64 2.34 2.95
C PHE A 54 -6.43 1.64 3.58
N ALA A 55 -5.85 2.21 4.63
CA ALA A 55 -4.75 1.59 5.36
C ALA A 55 -5.13 0.21 5.92
N ASP A 56 -6.33 0.06 6.48
CA ASP A 56 -6.82 -1.23 6.97
C ASP A 56 -7.06 -2.25 5.85
N ARG A 57 -7.55 -1.82 4.68
CA ARG A 57 -7.65 -2.68 3.50
C ARG A 57 -6.27 -3.21 3.08
N ILE A 58 -5.25 -2.36 3.06
CA ILE A 58 -3.86 -2.76 2.76
C ILE A 58 -3.30 -3.67 3.86
N LYS A 59 -3.56 -3.39 5.13
CA LYS A 59 -3.15 -4.23 6.26
C LYS A 59 -3.71 -5.64 6.15
N ALA A 60 -5.00 -5.76 5.83
CA ALA A 60 -5.66 -7.04 5.61
C ALA A 60 -5.02 -7.79 4.43
N LEU A 61 -4.69 -7.08 3.34
CA LEU A 61 -4.00 -7.67 2.20
C LEU A 61 -2.60 -8.18 2.57
N ILE A 62 -1.79 -7.38 3.29
CA ILE A 62 -0.45 -7.78 3.74
C ILE A 62 -0.55 -9.04 4.61
N LYS A 63 -1.47 -9.09 5.57
CA LYS A 63 -1.66 -10.28 6.43
C LYS A 63 -1.99 -11.57 5.66
N LYS A 64 -2.64 -11.47 4.49
CA LYS A 64 -2.99 -12.64 3.67
C LYS A 64 -1.81 -13.17 2.84
N VAL A 65 -0.88 -12.30 2.44
CA VAL A 65 0.17 -12.63 1.46
C VAL A 65 1.58 -12.62 2.03
N SER A 66 1.77 -11.99 3.19
CA SER A 66 3.05 -11.76 3.83
C SER A 66 2.97 -12.05 5.33
N TYR A 67 4.11 -12.41 5.92
CA TYR A 67 4.34 -12.19 7.34
C TYR A 67 4.26 -10.67 7.61
N PHE A 68 3.27 -10.23 8.39
CA PHE A 68 3.11 -8.82 8.76
C PHE A 68 4.16 -8.50 9.82
N ILE A 69 5.28 -7.91 9.40
CA ILE A 69 6.30 -7.42 10.35
C ILE A 69 5.83 -6.03 10.80
N ILE A 70 5.39 -5.97 12.06
CA ILE A 70 5.04 -4.75 12.80
C ILE A 70 6.26 -3.83 12.88
#